data_AF-G5INC4-F1
#
_entry.id   AF-G5INC4-F1
#
_cell.length_a   1.000
_cell.length_b   1.000
_cell.length_c   1.000
_cell.angle_alpha   90.00
_cell.angle_beta   90.00
_cell.angle_gamma   90.00
#
_symmetry.space_group_name_H-M   'P 1'
#
loop_
_entity.id
_entity.type
_entity.pdbx_description
1 polymer ?
#
loop_
_entity_poly.entity_id
_entity_poly.type
_entity_poly.pdbx_seq_one_letter_code
_entity_poly.pdbx_strand_id
1 'polypeptide(L)'
;MTGQEEREERGRKKDRRGNRKGFGVSVLVLPVTALLAAALTAGLFYLGYRQREPEQEGLVYEGNIVAGDIPGKSREERQRELDAVVEEGMLAMTINATPSGKTSGEDRSVNWLIENPSNQEKLIRVEVWRDDTGEKIYETGAIPPGNYVENAPLLADLPAGEYSCTAKFFAYKEDETYIGQAAARIRLVLYE
;
A
#
# COMPACT_ATOMS: atom_id res chain seq x y z
N MET A 1 -37.51 -54.70 4.93
CA MET A 1 -37.90 -55.98 5.56
C MET A 1 -36.61 -56.51 6.17
N THR A 2 -36.37 -56.60 7.47
CA THR A 2 -37.16 -57.00 8.66
C THR A 2 -36.19 -56.67 9.82
N GLY A 3 -36.52 -55.92 10.86
CA GLY A 3 -37.44 -56.33 11.92
C GLY A 3 -36.80 -57.39 12.81
N GLN A 4 -35.97 -57.01 13.80
CA GLN A 4 -35.57 -57.83 14.95
C GLN A 4 -35.48 -56.89 16.15
N GLU A 5 -36.47 -56.89 17.05
CA GLU A 5 -36.68 -57.82 18.17
C GLU A 5 -36.21 -57.17 19.48
N GLU A 6 -37.16 -56.51 20.16
CA GLU A 6 -37.09 -56.29 21.60
C GLU A 6 -37.68 -57.50 22.32
N ARG A 7 -36.98 -57.99 23.36
CA ARG A 7 -37.55 -58.76 24.46
C ARG A 7 -36.77 -58.40 25.73
N GLU A 8 -37.44 -57.78 26.70
CA GLU A 8 -37.80 -58.38 28.00
C GLU A 8 -36.61 -58.39 29.00
N GLU A 9 -36.65 -57.89 30.24
CA GLU A 9 -37.66 -58.07 31.28
C GLU A 9 -37.33 -57.24 32.56
N ARG A 10 -38.39 -56.84 33.30
CA ARG A 10 -38.57 -56.82 34.78
C ARG A 10 -37.44 -56.22 35.65
N GLY A 11 -37.63 -55.17 36.45
CA GLY A 11 -38.77 -54.80 37.30
C GLY A 11 -38.53 -55.20 38.76
N ARG A 12 -38.22 -54.24 39.67
CA ARG A 12 -38.71 -54.29 41.07
C ARG A 12 -38.59 -52.93 41.80
N LYS A 13 -39.75 -52.29 41.97
CA LYS A 13 -40.01 -51.20 42.93
C LYS A 13 -39.85 -51.67 44.37
N LYS A 14 -39.40 -50.76 45.26
CA LYS A 14 -39.87 -50.75 46.64
C LYS A 14 -40.07 -49.31 47.12
N ASP A 15 -41.32 -48.88 46.98
CA ASP A 15 -41.87 -47.69 47.61
C ASP A 15 -41.86 -47.84 49.14
N ARG A 16 -41.43 -46.81 49.87
CA ARG A 16 -42.00 -46.49 51.18
C ARG A 16 -42.15 -44.98 51.37
N ARG A 17 -43.42 -44.56 51.25
CA ARG A 17 -44.14 -43.52 52.02
C ARG A 17 -43.25 -42.79 53.03
N GLY A 18 -43.07 -41.47 52.99
CA GLY A 18 -44.07 -40.44 52.74
C GLY A 18 -44.48 -39.82 54.07
N ASN A 19 -44.10 -38.57 54.31
CA ASN A 19 -44.81 -37.71 55.25
C ASN A 19 -44.84 -36.28 54.69
N ARG A 20 -46.02 -35.90 54.20
CA ARG A 20 -46.36 -34.54 53.75
C ARG A 20 -46.60 -33.66 54.99
N LYS A 21 -46.19 -32.40 54.90
CA LYS A 21 -46.79 -31.18 55.50
C LYS A 21 -45.83 -30.02 55.16
N GLY A 22 -46.19 -28.89 54.55
CA GLY A 22 -47.45 -28.35 54.06
C GLY A 22 -47.14 -27.19 53.10
N PHE A 23 -48.07 -26.95 52.19
CA PHE A 23 -47.95 -26.28 50.89
C PHE A 23 -48.13 -24.73 50.93
N GLY A 24 -47.77 -24.04 52.02
CA GLY A 24 -48.17 -22.63 52.20
C GLY A 24 -47.13 -21.56 51.82
N VAL A 25 -45.85 -21.89 51.79
CA VAL A 25 -44.75 -20.90 51.70
C VAL A 25 -44.09 -20.88 50.32
N SER A 26 -44.26 -21.94 49.53
CA SER A 26 -43.48 -22.17 48.30
C SER A 26 -43.86 -21.28 47.11
N VAL A 27 -45.09 -20.76 47.02
CA VAL A 27 -45.56 -20.04 45.81
C VAL A 27 -44.95 -18.65 45.67
N LEU A 28 -44.64 -17.98 46.79
CA LEU A 28 -44.05 -16.63 46.79
C LEU A 28 -42.53 -16.64 47.02
N VAL A 29 -42.01 -17.68 47.69
CA VAL A 29 -40.56 -17.88 47.86
C VAL A 29 -39.88 -18.23 46.55
N LEU A 30 -40.49 -19.08 45.70
CA LEU A 30 -39.90 -19.46 44.41
C LEU A 30 -39.59 -18.26 43.49
N PRO A 31 -40.52 -17.32 43.19
CA PRO A 31 -40.21 -16.18 42.33
C PRO A 31 -39.21 -15.22 42.97
N VAL A 32 -39.25 -15.01 44.29
CA VAL A 32 -38.29 -14.16 45.00
C VAL A 32 -36.89 -14.76 44.98
N THR A 33 -36.76 -16.07 45.19
CA THR A 33 -35.46 -16.77 45.09
C THR A 33 -34.93 -16.79 43.66
N ALA A 34 -35.78 -16.92 42.65
CA ALA A 34 -35.38 -16.83 41.24
C ALA A 34 -34.91 -15.42 40.86
N LEU A 35 -35.59 -14.37 41.34
CA LEU A 35 -35.18 -12.98 41.16
C LEU A 35 -33.85 -12.68 41.87
N LEU A 36 -33.68 -13.15 43.10
CA LEU A 36 -32.41 -13.03 43.83
C LEU A 36 -31.29 -13.77 43.12
N ALA A 37 -31.53 -14.98 42.61
CA ALA A 37 -30.54 -15.73 41.85
C ALA A 37 -30.15 -15.02 40.55
N ALA A 38 -31.13 -14.44 39.84
CA ALA A 38 -30.90 -13.66 38.62
C ALA A 38 -30.13 -12.36 38.90
N ALA A 39 -30.45 -11.67 40.00
CA ALA A 39 -29.72 -10.49 40.43
C ALA A 39 -28.29 -10.85 40.86
N LEU A 40 -28.09 -12.00 41.50
CA LEU A 40 -26.77 -12.49 41.88
C LEU A 40 -25.94 -12.84 40.64
N THR A 41 -26.49 -13.57 39.68
CA THR A 41 -25.79 -13.90 38.43
C THR A 41 -25.51 -12.66 37.60
N ALA A 42 -26.44 -11.72 37.49
CA ALA A 42 -26.20 -10.43 36.83
C ALA A 42 -25.13 -9.61 37.55
N GLY A 43 -25.13 -9.59 38.88
CA GLY A 43 -24.11 -8.93 39.70
C GLY A 43 -22.73 -9.55 39.53
N LEU A 44 -22.64 -10.88 39.55
CA LEU A 44 -21.40 -11.62 39.30
C LEU A 44 -20.89 -11.40 37.86
N PHE A 45 -21.79 -11.39 36.87
CA PHE A 45 -21.45 -11.11 35.48
C PHE A 45 -20.98 -9.66 35.29
N TYR A 46 -21.63 -8.69 35.92
CA TYR A 46 -21.24 -7.28 35.90
C TYR A 46 -19.88 -7.06 36.58
N LEU A 47 -19.63 -7.72 37.70
CA LEU A 47 -18.31 -7.72 38.37
C LEU A 47 -17.22 -8.33 37.49
N GLY A 48 -17.50 -9.44 36.81
CA GLY A 48 -16.57 -10.08 35.87
C GLY A 48 -16.33 -9.25 34.60
N TYR A 49 -17.32 -8.49 34.14
CA TYR A 49 -17.20 -7.61 32.97
C TYR A 49 -16.38 -6.35 33.29
N ARG A 50 -16.54 -5.79 34.51
CA ARG A 50 -15.82 -4.59 34.95
C ARG A 50 -14.32 -4.82 35.17
N GLN A 51 -13.90 -6.07 35.36
CA GLN A 51 -12.48 -6.45 35.49
C GLN A 51 -11.76 -6.63 34.15
N ARG A 52 -12.49 -6.58 33.02
CA ARG A 52 -11.88 -6.59 31.69
C ARG A 52 -11.62 -5.16 31.25
N GLU A 53 -10.58 -4.56 31.81
CA GLU A 53 -9.96 -3.42 31.11
C GLU A 53 -9.41 -3.96 29.79
N PRO A 54 -9.69 -3.32 28.64
CA PRO A 54 -9.00 -3.67 27.41
C PRO A 54 -7.51 -3.41 27.64
N GLU A 55 -6.68 -4.45 27.55
CA GLU A 55 -5.22 -4.29 27.49
C GLU A 55 -4.94 -3.33 26.34
N GLN A 56 -4.59 -2.09 26.69
CA GLN A 56 -3.96 -1.19 25.74
C GLN A 56 -2.60 -1.81 25.48
N GLU A 57 -2.42 -2.42 24.31
CA GLU A 57 -1.11 -2.85 23.82
C GLU A 57 -0.25 -1.60 23.59
N GLY A 58 0.30 -1.06 24.68
CA GLY A 58 1.33 -0.04 24.65
C GLY A 58 2.63 -0.65 24.13
N LEU A 59 3.45 0.18 23.47
CA LEU A 59 4.78 -0.23 23.04
C LEU A 59 5.61 -0.67 24.26
N VAL A 60 6.09 -1.90 24.22
CA VAL A 60 7.09 -2.39 25.18
C VAL A 60 8.46 -1.90 24.71
N TYR A 61 9.10 -1.09 25.53
CA TYR A 61 10.47 -0.63 25.25
C TYR A 61 11.43 -1.82 25.32
N GLU A 62 12.35 -1.91 24.36
CA GLU A 62 13.41 -2.92 24.35
C GLU A 62 14.30 -2.77 25.60
N GLY A 63 14.53 -3.87 26.32
CA GLY A 63 15.35 -3.86 27.53
C GLY A 63 16.84 -3.73 27.26
N ASN A 64 17.28 -4.09 26.06
CA ASN A 64 18.68 -4.10 25.64
C ASN A 64 19.09 -2.88 24.79
N ILE A 65 18.58 -1.69 25.12
CA ILE A 65 18.96 -0.46 24.43
C ILE A 65 20.37 -0.06 24.88
N VAL A 66 21.27 0.07 23.91
CA VAL A 66 22.58 0.71 24.11
C VAL A 66 22.42 2.19 23.74
N ALA A 67 22.79 3.08 24.67
CA ALA A 67 22.72 4.52 24.44
C ALA A 67 23.81 4.97 23.45
N GLY A 68 23.40 5.57 22.34
CA GLY A 68 24.29 6.11 21.32
C GLY A 68 24.13 5.44 19.96
N ASP A 69 24.94 5.89 19.01
CA ASP A 69 25.02 5.29 17.68
C ASP A 69 25.64 3.89 17.74
N ILE A 70 25.23 2.98 16.86
CA ILE A 70 25.89 1.68 16.71
C ILE A 70 27.38 1.92 16.40
N PRO A 71 28.32 1.42 17.22
CA PRO A 71 29.74 1.58 16.98
C PRO A 71 30.14 0.81 15.72
N GLY A 72 30.95 1.42 14.85
CA GLY A 72 31.46 0.76 13.64
C GLY A 72 31.39 1.58 12.36
N LYS A 73 30.76 2.76 12.37
CA LYS A 73 30.85 3.75 11.27
C LYS A 73 31.13 5.13 11.83
N SER A 74 32.13 5.82 11.29
CA SER A 74 32.35 7.23 11.63
C SER A 74 31.19 8.08 11.09
N ARG A 75 30.94 9.25 11.69
CA ARG A 75 29.92 10.18 11.17
C ARG A 75 30.18 10.57 9.71
N GLU A 76 31.45 10.68 9.33
CA GLU A 76 31.89 11.02 7.98
C GLU A 76 31.63 9.89 6.97
N GLU A 77 31.79 8.64 7.38
CA GLU A 77 31.49 7.48 6.52
C GLU A 77 29.98 7.32 6.32
N ARG A 78 29.19 7.53 7.39
CA ARG A 78 27.73 7.57 7.30
C ARG A 78 27.24 8.71 6.41
N GLN A 79 27.82 9.90 6.55
CA GLN A 79 27.47 11.05 5.71
C GLN A 79 27.83 10.79 4.25
N ARG A 80 29.00 10.22 3.97
CA ARG A 80 29.38 9.84 2.59
C ARG A 80 28.44 8.82 1.96
N GLU A 81 28.01 7.80 2.71
CA GLU A 81 27.03 6.85 2.21
C GLU A 81 25.67 7.51 1.93
N LEU A 82 25.21 8.39 2.82
CA LEU A 82 23.97 9.15 2.65
C LEU A 82 24.06 10.10 1.44
N ASP A 83 25.18 10.81 1.30
CA ASP A 83 25.44 11.73 0.20
C ASP A 83 25.52 10.97 -1.13
N ALA A 84 26.16 9.80 -1.15
CA ALA A 84 26.22 8.94 -2.33
C ALA A 84 24.82 8.47 -2.77
N VAL A 85 23.92 8.14 -1.83
CA VAL A 85 22.54 7.78 -2.15
C VAL A 85 21.76 8.97 -2.74
N VAL A 86 22.01 10.19 -2.23
CA VAL A 86 21.38 11.41 -2.75
C VAL A 86 21.93 11.77 -4.13
N GLU A 87 23.24 11.72 -4.35
CA GLU A 87 23.88 11.96 -5.65
C GLU A 87 23.47 10.92 -6.70
N GLU A 88 23.32 9.65 -6.31
CA GLU A 88 22.77 8.61 -7.18
C GLU A 88 21.33 8.96 -7.59
N GLY A 89 20.53 9.53 -6.69
CA GLY A 89 19.17 9.98 -6.92
C GLY A 89 19.00 11.33 -7.66
N MET A 90 20.06 12.15 -7.75
CA MET A 90 20.00 13.42 -8.48
C MET A 90 20.02 13.20 -10.00
N LEU A 91 19.11 13.90 -10.69
CA LEU A 91 18.85 13.75 -12.10
C LEU A 91 18.91 15.12 -12.80
N ALA A 92 20.03 15.42 -13.46
CA ALA A 92 20.21 16.66 -14.20
C ALA A 92 19.92 16.44 -15.69
N MET A 93 18.90 17.10 -16.24
CA MET A 93 18.50 17.01 -17.65
C MET A 93 17.60 18.16 -18.06
N THR A 94 17.48 18.36 -19.36
CA THR A 94 16.62 19.37 -19.96
C THR A 94 15.72 18.75 -21.02
N ILE A 95 14.53 19.32 -21.19
CA ILE A 95 13.59 19.03 -22.26
C ILE A 95 12.93 20.34 -22.67
N ASN A 96 12.53 20.47 -23.94
CA ASN A 96 11.64 21.56 -24.34
C ASN A 96 10.32 21.46 -23.57
N ALA A 97 9.94 22.51 -22.82
CA ALA A 97 8.68 22.55 -22.09
C ALA A 97 7.47 22.70 -23.02
N THR A 98 7.69 23.21 -24.24
CA THR A 98 6.67 23.40 -25.26
C THR A 98 7.16 22.86 -26.61
N PRO A 99 7.35 21.54 -26.75
CA PRO A 99 7.77 20.96 -28.01
C PRO A 99 6.69 21.18 -29.07
N SER A 100 7.11 21.36 -30.32
CA SER A 100 6.25 21.65 -31.44
C SER A 100 6.71 21.01 -32.74
N GLY A 101 5.74 20.81 -33.63
CA GLY A 101 5.94 20.13 -34.90
C GLY A 101 4.74 20.33 -35.83
N LYS A 102 4.87 19.81 -37.05
CA LYS A 102 3.81 19.83 -38.06
C LYS A 102 3.11 18.48 -38.15
N THR A 103 1.81 18.53 -38.42
CA THR A 103 0.98 17.33 -38.66
C THR A 103 0.98 16.89 -40.12
N SER A 104 1.31 17.81 -41.04
CA SER A 104 1.37 17.54 -42.47
C SER A 104 2.75 17.87 -43.07
N GLY A 105 3.03 17.28 -44.24
CA GLY A 105 4.31 17.44 -44.93
C GLY A 105 5.24 16.24 -44.80
N GLU A 106 6.41 16.37 -45.43
CA GLU A 106 7.45 15.34 -45.46
C GLU A 106 8.16 15.19 -44.10
N ASP A 107 8.26 16.30 -43.35
CA ASP A 107 8.84 16.33 -42.00
C ASP A 107 7.75 16.53 -40.94
N ARG A 108 7.41 15.45 -40.25
CA ARG A 108 6.48 15.42 -39.10
C ARG A 108 7.23 15.27 -37.77
N SER A 109 8.49 15.69 -37.73
CA SER A 109 9.26 15.67 -36.49
C SER A 109 8.81 16.76 -35.53
N VAL A 110 9.01 16.47 -34.24
CA VAL A 110 8.74 17.37 -33.12
C VAL A 110 10.07 17.74 -32.47
N ASN A 111 10.28 19.01 -32.13
CA ASN A 111 11.51 19.51 -31.52
C ASN A 111 11.58 19.27 -30.00
N TRP A 112 11.85 18.03 -29.61
CA TRP A 112 11.90 17.60 -28.22
C TRP A 112 13.00 18.29 -27.40
N LEU A 113 14.16 18.57 -28.01
CA LEU A 113 15.35 19.16 -27.35
C LEU A 113 15.65 18.52 -25.98
N ILE A 114 15.81 17.20 -25.98
CA ILE A 114 16.14 16.44 -24.76
C ILE A 114 17.64 16.33 -24.64
N GLU A 115 18.22 16.81 -23.54
CA GLU A 115 19.67 16.76 -23.30
C GLU A 115 20.01 15.89 -22.10
N ASN A 116 21.00 15.00 -22.30
CA ASN A 116 21.68 14.31 -21.20
C ASN A 116 23.08 14.94 -21.04
N PRO A 117 23.31 15.78 -20.03
CA PRO A 117 24.58 16.49 -19.90
C PRO A 117 25.72 15.50 -19.61
N SER A 118 26.94 15.85 -20.03
CA SER A 118 28.10 14.94 -19.95
C SER A 118 28.53 14.57 -18.53
N ASN A 119 28.18 15.38 -17.54
CA ASN A 119 28.46 15.16 -16.12
C ASN A 119 27.45 14.25 -15.40
N GLN A 120 26.40 13.80 -16.08
CA GLN A 120 25.34 12.99 -15.47
C GLN A 120 25.76 11.53 -15.25
N GLU A 121 26.76 11.03 -15.99
CA GLU A 121 27.33 9.66 -15.93
C GLU A 121 26.30 8.50 -16.02
N LYS A 122 25.04 8.80 -16.36
CA LYS A 122 23.91 7.86 -16.40
C LYS A 122 23.32 7.86 -17.80
N LEU A 123 22.83 6.70 -18.25
CA LEU A 123 22.00 6.59 -19.45
C LEU A 123 20.59 7.10 -19.13
N ILE A 124 20.02 7.92 -20.02
CA ILE A 124 18.67 8.46 -19.84
C ILE A 124 17.74 7.95 -20.94
N ARG A 125 16.52 7.55 -20.57
CA ARG A 125 15.43 7.31 -21.52
C ARG A 125 14.25 8.21 -21.17
N VAL A 126 13.56 8.74 -22.18
CA VAL A 126 12.40 9.60 -21.98
C VAL A 126 11.18 9.01 -22.68
N GLU A 127 10.04 9.04 -21.99
CA GLU A 127 8.74 8.72 -22.56
C GLU A 127 7.82 9.92 -22.36
N VAL A 128 7.00 10.24 -23.36
CA VAL A 128 5.99 11.31 -23.26
C VAL A 128 4.61 10.69 -23.36
N TRP A 129 3.79 10.99 -22.36
CA TRP A 129 2.46 10.46 -22.19
C TRP A 129 1.45 11.61 -22.26
N ARG A 130 0.37 11.45 -23.04
CA ARG A 130 -0.72 12.42 -23.10
C ARG A 130 -1.59 12.28 -21.85
N ASP A 131 -1.88 13.40 -21.19
CA ASP A 131 -2.51 13.38 -19.86
C ASP A 131 -4.02 13.02 -19.91
N ASP A 132 -4.70 13.31 -21.03
CA ASP A 132 -6.14 13.11 -21.19
C ASP A 132 -6.53 11.63 -21.45
N THR A 133 -5.73 10.92 -22.25
CA THR A 133 -5.99 9.53 -22.63
C THR A 133 -5.01 8.54 -21.99
N GLY A 134 -3.90 9.02 -21.42
CA GLY A 134 -2.83 8.15 -20.93
C GLY A 134 -2.09 7.40 -22.03
N GLU A 135 -2.11 7.93 -23.26
CA GLU A 135 -1.44 7.31 -24.42
C GLU A 135 0.03 7.75 -24.48
N LYS A 136 0.95 6.81 -24.72
CA LYS A 136 2.36 7.14 -24.97
C LYS A 136 2.50 7.61 -26.41
N ILE A 137 2.89 8.87 -26.59
CA ILE A 137 2.98 9.52 -27.89
C ILE A 137 4.41 9.67 -28.38
N TYR A 138 5.41 9.46 -27.51
CA TYR A 138 6.82 9.50 -27.86
C TYR A 138 7.66 8.70 -26.88
N GLU A 139 8.75 8.11 -27.36
CA GLU A 139 9.76 7.40 -26.58
C GLU A 139 11.12 7.53 -27.25
N THR A 140 12.17 7.78 -26.45
CA THR A 140 13.55 7.76 -26.91
C THR A 140 14.16 6.37 -26.75
N GLY A 141 15.24 6.11 -27.48
CA GLY A 141 16.24 5.12 -27.03
C GLY A 141 17.01 5.61 -25.80
N ALA A 142 17.98 4.82 -25.34
CA ALA A 142 18.93 5.28 -24.32
C ALA A 142 19.80 6.42 -24.89
N ILE A 143 19.88 7.52 -24.16
CA ILE A 143 20.67 8.71 -24.48
C ILE A 143 21.91 8.68 -23.58
N PRO A 144 23.12 8.44 -24.13
CA PRO A 144 24.34 8.46 -23.34
C PRO A 144 24.70 9.87 -22.84
N PRO A 145 25.49 10.00 -21.75
CA PRO A 145 25.97 11.30 -21.29
C PRO A 145 26.65 12.11 -22.40
N GLY A 146 26.37 13.40 -22.46
CA GLY A 146 26.92 14.32 -23.48
C GLY A 146 26.21 14.28 -24.82
N ASN A 147 25.04 13.63 -24.92
CA ASN A 147 24.24 13.53 -26.13
C ASN A 147 22.87 14.17 -25.93
N TYR A 148 22.22 14.49 -27.05
CA TYR A 148 20.89 15.09 -27.07
C TYR A 148 20.04 14.55 -28.22
N VAL A 149 18.73 14.68 -28.08
CA VAL A 149 17.75 14.43 -29.13
C VAL A 149 17.10 15.75 -29.49
N GLU A 150 17.41 16.25 -30.69
CA GLU A 150 16.86 17.52 -31.16
C GLU A 150 15.41 17.37 -31.62
N ASN A 151 15.20 16.49 -32.61
CA ASN A 151 13.92 16.28 -33.28
C ASN A 151 13.64 14.78 -33.43
N ALA A 152 12.39 14.38 -33.25
CA ALA A 152 11.94 13.02 -33.51
C ALA A 152 10.43 12.96 -33.78
N PRO A 153 9.94 11.98 -34.56
CA PRO A 153 8.52 11.84 -34.85
C PRO A 153 7.73 11.34 -33.63
N LEU A 154 6.42 11.58 -33.65
CA LEU A 154 5.48 10.96 -32.72
C LEU A 154 5.29 9.48 -33.06
N LEU A 155 4.92 8.69 -32.04
CA LEU A 155 4.53 7.29 -32.19
C LEU A 155 3.10 7.13 -32.73
N ALA A 156 2.28 8.18 -32.63
CA ALA A 156 0.90 8.21 -33.07
C ALA A 156 0.62 9.48 -33.87
N ASP A 157 -0.22 9.37 -34.90
CA ASP A 157 -0.72 10.53 -35.65
C ASP A 157 -1.71 11.31 -34.79
N LEU A 158 -1.37 12.57 -34.51
CA LEU A 158 -2.20 13.50 -33.75
C LEU A 158 -2.64 14.66 -34.64
N PRO A 159 -3.90 15.12 -34.55
CA PRO A 159 -4.34 16.31 -35.26
C PRO A 159 -3.65 17.57 -34.72
N ALA A 160 -3.69 18.66 -35.49
CA ALA A 160 -3.17 19.94 -35.06
C ALA A 160 -3.91 20.41 -33.80
N GLY A 161 -3.18 20.99 -32.84
CA GLY A 161 -3.71 21.37 -31.54
C GLY A 161 -2.66 21.40 -30.44
N GLU A 162 -3.11 21.70 -29.22
CA GLU A 162 -2.28 21.69 -28.01
C GLU A 162 -2.64 20.50 -27.11
N TYR A 163 -1.63 19.85 -26.56
CA TYR A 163 -1.79 18.68 -25.70
C TYR A 163 -0.99 18.85 -24.41
N SER A 164 -1.66 18.64 -23.27
CA SER A 164 -0.97 18.50 -21.98
C SER A 164 -0.39 17.10 -21.87
N CYS A 165 0.91 17.03 -21.59
CA CYS A 165 1.64 15.78 -21.52
C CYS A 165 2.55 15.74 -20.30
N THR A 166 2.85 14.51 -19.89
CA THR A 166 3.85 14.23 -18.86
C THR A 166 5.04 13.50 -19.51
N ALA A 167 6.20 14.13 -19.49
CA ALA A 167 7.47 13.50 -19.82
C ALA A 167 8.00 12.75 -18.59
N LYS A 168 8.25 11.45 -18.74
CA LYS A 168 8.86 10.59 -17.72
C LYS A 168 10.29 10.29 -18.13
N PHE A 169 11.20 10.58 -17.24
CA PHE A 169 12.63 10.35 -17.42
C PHE A 169 13.03 9.16 -16.58
N PHE A 170 13.81 8.27 -17.17
CA PHE A 170 14.32 7.06 -16.54
C PHE A 170 15.85 7.11 -16.60
N ALA A 171 16.50 6.97 -15.45
CA ALA A 171 17.95 6.87 -15.36
C ALA A 171 18.39 5.43 -15.15
N TYR A 172 19.47 5.08 -15.84
CA TYR A 172 20.12 3.79 -15.77
C TYR A 172 21.64 3.97 -15.62
N LYS A 173 22.28 2.97 -15.03
CA LYS A 173 23.74 2.81 -15.06
C LYS A 173 24.18 2.41 -16.49
N GLU A 174 25.48 2.44 -16.74
CA GLU A 174 26.05 2.01 -18.02
C GLU A 174 25.75 0.53 -18.33
N ASP A 175 25.60 -0.31 -17.30
CA ASP A 175 25.19 -1.71 -17.41
C ASP A 175 23.66 -1.91 -17.53
N GLU A 176 22.93 -0.83 -17.82
CA GLU A 176 21.47 -0.79 -17.98
C GLU A 176 20.67 -1.07 -16.69
N THR A 177 21.32 -1.07 -15.52
CA THR A 177 20.62 -1.18 -14.23
C THR A 177 19.80 0.08 -13.95
N TYR A 178 18.50 -0.08 -13.69
CA TYR A 178 17.60 1.02 -13.35
C TYR A 178 17.99 1.68 -12.01
N ILE A 179 18.08 3.02 -12.02
CA ILE A 179 18.42 3.84 -10.84
C ILE A 179 17.18 4.53 -10.30
N GLY A 180 16.42 5.18 -11.17
CA GLY A 180 15.33 6.05 -10.74
C GLY A 180 14.58 6.72 -11.88
N GLN A 181 13.53 7.46 -11.50
CA GLN A 181 12.68 8.18 -12.43
C GLN A 181 12.33 9.57 -11.92
N ALA A 182 12.09 10.49 -12.86
CA ALA A 182 11.48 11.79 -12.63
C ALA A 182 10.39 12.07 -13.66
N ALA A 183 9.53 13.05 -13.38
CA ALA A 183 8.49 13.46 -14.32
C ALA A 183 8.39 14.98 -14.40
N ALA A 184 8.13 15.50 -15.61
CA ALA A 184 7.87 16.91 -15.87
C ALA A 184 6.63 17.07 -16.74
N ARG A 185 5.83 18.09 -16.46
CA ARG A 185 4.72 18.48 -17.35
C ARG A 185 5.26 19.32 -18.50
N ILE A 186 4.79 19.02 -19.70
CA ILE A 186 5.10 19.76 -20.93
C ILE A 186 3.82 20.00 -21.72
N ARG A 187 3.89 20.89 -22.71
CA ARG A 187 2.78 21.21 -23.60
C ARG A 187 3.18 21.01 -25.06
N LEU A 188 2.74 19.92 -25.65
CA LEU A 188 2.98 19.68 -27.08
C LEU A 188 2.07 20.60 -27.92
N VAL A 189 2.63 21.26 -28.93
CA VAL A 189 1.88 22.11 -29.87
C VAL A 189 2.11 21.62 -31.29
N LEU A 190 1.04 21.17 -31.95
CA LEU A 190 1.08 20.70 -33.33
C LEU A 190 0.34 21.68 -34.24
N TYR A 191 0.97 22.01 -35.37
CA TYR A 191 0.41 22.90 -36.39
C TYR A 191 0.08 22.12 -37.67
N GLU A 192 -0.76 22.69 -38.53
CA GLU A 192 -1.05 22.12 -39.86
C GLU A 192 0.18 22.15 -40.78
#